data_AF-A0A941TNB4-F1
#
_entry.id   AF-A0A941TNB4-F1
#
_cell.length_a   1.000
_cell.length_b   1.000
_cell.length_c   1.000
_cell.angle_alpha   90.00
_cell.angle_beta   90.00
_cell.angle_gamma   90.00
#
_symmetry.space_group_name_H-M   'P 1'
#
loop_
_entity.id
_entity.type
_entity.pdbx_description
1 polymer ?
#
loop_
_entity_poly.entity_id
_entity_poly.type
_entity_poly.pdbx_seq_one_letter_code
_entity_poly.pdbx_strand_id
1 'polypeptide(L)'
;MSVTIDKLLNDAVKQGDVPGVVAVATDANGMTYEGGFGKRVLGQSAEMTPDTVVWLASMTKAITGTAAMQQVERGRLGLDSPAKEVIPYLGEVGVLEGFDAGGKP
;
A
#
# COMPACT_ATOMS: atom_id res chain seq x y z
N MET A 1 -0.94 -25.43 8.36
CA MET A 1 -0.96 -23.96 8.19
C MET A 1 -1.58 -23.57 6.85
N SER A 2 -1.00 -23.97 5.70
CA SER A 2 -1.56 -23.66 4.36
C SER A 2 -3.05 -24.00 4.22
N VAL A 3 -3.45 -25.25 4.54
CA VAL A 3 -4.85 -25.71 4.41
C VAL A 3 -5.85 -24.84 5.19
N THR A 4 -5.47 -24.33 6.35
CA THR A 4 -6.33 -23.45 7.16
C THR A 4 -6.47 -22.07 6.52
N ILE A 5 -5.37 -21.51 6.01
CA ILE A 5 -5.36 -20.20 5.34
C ILE A 5 -6.13 -20.29 4.01
N ASP A 6 -5.89 -21.34 3.21
CA ASP A 6 -6.61 -21.60 1.96
C ASP A 6 -8.11 -21.70 2.19
N LYS A 7 -8.53 -22.45 3.22
CA LYS A 7 -9.94 -22.55 3.59
C LYS A 7 -10.53 -21.19 3.95
N LEU A 8 -9.85 -20.42 4.80
CA LEU A 8 -10.31 -19.10 5.22
C LEU A 8 -10.50 -18.16 4.02
N LEU A 9 -9.50 -18.06 3.15
CA LEU A 9 -9.53 -17.15 2.00
C LEU A 9 -10.56 -17.57 0.96
N ASN A 10 -10.66 -18.88 0.68
CA ASN A 10 -11.64 -19.41 -0.25
C ASN A 10 -13.07 -19.27 0.28
N ASP A 11 -13.30 -19.45 1.59
CA ASP A 11 -14.61 -19.27 2.20
C ASP A 11 -15.04 -17.80 2.13
N ALA A 12 -14.15 -16.83 2.38
CA ALA A 12 -14.45 -15.40 2.24
C ALA A 12 -14.89 -15.03 0.80
N VAL A 13 -14.22 -15.59 -0.21
CA VAL A 13 -14.63 -15.44 -1.62
C VAL A 13 -16.02 -16.05 -1.85
N LYS A 14 -16.28 -17.26 -1.35
CA LYS A 14 -17.58 -17.95 -1.52
C LYS A 14 -18.72 -17.24 -0.81
N GLN A 15 -18.46 -16.58 0.31
CA GLN A 15 -19.45 -15.77 1.04
C GLN A 15 -19.71 -14.41 0.35
N GLY A 16 -18.82 -14.00 -0.57
CA GLY A 16 -18.93 -12.75 -1.30
C GLY A 16 -18.35 -11.54 -0.58
N ASP A 17 -17.55 -11.75 0.48
CA ASP A 17 -16.90 -10.67 1.23
C ASP A 17 -15.88 -9.91 0.37
N VAL A 18 -15.22 -10.64 -0.54
CA VAL A 18 -14.30 -10.10 -1.54
C VAL A 18 -14.45 -10.84 -2.88
N PRO A 19 -14.24 -10.16 -4.03
CA PRO A 19 -14.29 -10.81 -5.33
C PRO A 19 -13.15 -11.81 -5.54
N GLY A 20 -11.98 -11.49 -4.98
CA GLY A 20 -10.79 -12.33 -4.99
C GLY A 20 -9.73 -11.77 -4.05
N VAL A 21 -8.81 -12.63 -3.63
CA VAL A 21 -7.78 -12.31 -2.64
C VAL A 21 -6.49 -13.05 -2.95
N VAL A 22 -5.36 -12.39 -2.70
CA VAL A 22 -4.02 -13.00 -2.65
C VAL A 22 -3.47 -12.79 -1.25
N ALA A 23 -2.81 -13.81 -0.71
CA ALA A 23 -2.07 -13.69 0.54
C ALA A 23 -0.72 -14.39 0.44
N VAL A 24 0.29 -13.79 1.08
CA VAL A 24 1.66 -14.29 1.16
C VAL A 24 2.14 -14.15 2.61
N ALA A 25 2.84 -15.16 3.13
CA ALA A 25 3.53 -15.08 4.41
C ALA A 25 4.98 -15.55 4.28
N THR A 26 5.92 -14.84 4.89
CA THR A 26 7.36 -15.10 4.80
C THR A 26 8.02 -14.97 6.18
N ASP A 27 9.12 -15.67 6.37
CA ASP A 27 10.03 -15.50 7.51
C ASP A 27 11.47 -15.34 7.01
N ALA A 28 12.44 -15.44 7.93
CA ALA A 28 13.87 -15.33 7.61
C ALA A 28 14.40 -16.50 6.74
N ASN A 29 13.70 -17.63 6.68
CA ASN A 29 14.03 -18.81 5.89
C ASN A 29 13.39 -18.79 4.50
N GLY A 30 12.46 -17.85 4.27
CA GLY A 30 11.81 -17.64 2.98
C GLY A 30 10.29 -17.65 3.07
N MET A 31 9.66 -17.87 1.92
CA MET A 31 8.20 -17.89 1.81
C MET A 31 7.61 -19.15 2.45
N THR A 32 6.70 -18.96 3.39
CA THR A 32 6.03 -20.02 4.15
C THR A 32 4.61 -20.31 3.64
N TYR A 33 4.03 -19.37 2.91
CA TYR A 33 2.70 -19.47 2.32
C TYR A 33 2.54 -18.49 1.15
N GLU A 34 1.84 -18.93 0.11
CA GLU A 34 1.38 -18.11 -1.01
C GLU A 34 0.10 -18.74 -1.58
N GLY A 35 -0.93 -17.92 -1.79
CA GLY A 35 -2.20 -18.39 -2.32
C GLY A 35 -3.03 -17.27 -2.94
N GLY A 36 -3.86 -17.63 -3.91
CA GLY A 36 -4.80 -16.75 -4.60
C GLY A 36 -6.14 -17.44 -4.83
N PHE A 37 -7.24 -16.74 -4.55
CA PHE A 37 -8.61 -17.28 -4.63
C PHE A 37 -9.58 -16.25 -5.23
N GLY A 38 -10.60 -16.73 -5.93
CA GLY A 38 -11.65 -15.89 -6.51
C GLY A 38 -11.25 -15.23 -7.82
N LYS A 39 -11.97 -14.18 -8.21
CA LYS A 39 -11.85 -13.51 -9.49
C LYS A 39 -11.11 -12.19 -9.40
N ARG A 40 -10.24 -11.95 -10.37
CA ARG A 40 -9.58 -10.64 -10.56
C ARG A 40 -10.58 -9.55 -10.94
N VAL A 41 -11.55 -9.90 -11.78
CA VAL A 41 -12.57 -8.98 -12.28
C VAL A 41 -13.93 -9.64 -12.15
N LEU A 42 -14.88 -8.94 -11.53
CA LEU A 42 -16.26 -9.40 -11.38
C LEU A 42 -16.89 -9.68 -12.74
N GLY A 43 -17.58 -10.81 -12.86
CA GLY A 43 -18.25 -11.24 -14.09
C GLY A 43 -17.31 -11.78 -15.18
N GLN A 44 -16.01 -11.88 -14.93
CA GLN A 44 -15.04 -12.44 -15.88
C GLN A 44 -14.46 -13.77 -15.38
N SER A 45 -13.88 -14.54 -16.29
CA SER A 45 -13.24 -15.82 -15.96
C SER A 45 -11.89 -15.67 -15.28
N ALA A 46 -11.22 -14.52 -15.43
CA ALA A 46 -9.86 -14.28 -14.91
C ALA A 46 -9.78 -14.48 -13.39
N GLU A 47 -8.94 -15.43 -12.98
CA GLU A 47 -8.70 -15.74 -11.57
C GLU A 47 -7.81 -14.69 -10.92
N MET A 48 -7.97 -14.52 -9.61
CA MET A 48 -7.03 -13.80 -8.76
C MET A 48 -5.86 -14.73 -8.44
N THR A 49 -4.66 -14.38 -8.92
CA THR A 49 -3.43 -15.16 -8.74
C THR A 49 -2.35 -14.32 -8.07
N PRO A 50 -1.30 -14.92 -7.48
CA PRO A 50 -0.18 -14.15 -6.92
C PRO A 50 0.50 -13.18 -7.89
N ASP A 51 0.52 -13.51 -9.19
CA ASP A 51 1.06 -12.63 -10.25
C ASP A 51 0.09 -11.55 -10.74
N THR A 52 -1.10 -11.45 -10.16
CA THR A 52 -2.09 -10.45 -10.56
C THR A 52 -1.60 -9.05 -10.21
N VAL A 53 -1.42 -8.22 -11.24
CA VAL A 53 -1.15 -6.78 -11.06
C VAL A 53 -2.37 -6.11 -10.41
N VAL A 54 -2.17 -5.61 -9.19
CA VAL A 54 -3.16 -4.88 -8.40
C VAL A 54 -2.76 -3.43 -8.17
N TRP A 55 -3.72 -2.58 -7.86
CA TRP A 55 -3.46 -1.21 -7.45
C TRP A 55 -3.12 -1.16 -5.95
N LEU A 56 -1.85 -0.87 -5.64
CA LEU A 56 -1.33 -0.86 -4.26
C LEU A 56 -1.86 0.28 -3.36
N ALA A 57 -2.47 1.32 -3.94
CA ALA A 57 -2.90 2.52 -3.23
C ALA A 57 -1.83 3.02 -2.22
N SER A 58 -2.21 3.20 -0.94
CA SER A 58 -1.30 3.71 0.10
C SER A 58 -0.14 2.77 0.45
N MET A 59 -0.15 1.49 0.08
CA MET A 59 1.01 0.60 0.29
C MET A 59 2.26 1.11 -0.46
N THR A 60 2.07 1.94 -1.49
CA THR A 60 3.16 2.67 -2.17
C THR A 60 4.04 3.49 -1.20
N LYS A 61 3.49 3.97 -0.08
CA LYS A 61 4.23 4.78 0.91
C LYS A 61 5.44 4.05 1.49
N ALA A 62 5.36 2.73 1.69
CA ALA A 62 6.49 1.95 2.18
C ALA A 62 7.66 1.97 1.18
N ILE A 63 7.36 1.84 -0.11
CA ILE A 63 8.35 1.91 -1.20
C ILE A 63 8.97 3.31 -1.27
N THR A 64 8.14 4.37 -1.25
CA THR A 64 8.61 5.76 -1.27
C THR A 64 9.46 6.09 -0.03
N GLY A 65 9.06 5.61 1.15
CA GLY A 65 9.82 5.77 2.39
C GLY A 65 11.20 5.12 2.31
N THR A 66 11.29 3.88 1.81
CA THR A 66 12.58 3.21 1.56
C THR A 66 13.45 4.01 0.59
N ALA A 67 12.89 4.51 -0.52
CA ALA A 67 13.64 5.32 -1.48
C ALA A 67 14.16 6.63 -0.86
N ALA A 68 13.37 7.26 0.02
CA ALA A 68 13.78 8.45 0.75
C ALA A 68 14.91 8.14 1.75
N MET A 69 14.81 7.05 2.52
CA MET A 69 15.87 6.62 3.43
C MET A 69 17.17 6.29 2.71
N GLN A 70 17.11 5.69 1.52
CA GLN A 70 18.30 5.51 0.68
C GLN A 70 18.95 6.84 0.26
N GLN A 71 18.18 7.93 0.13
CA GLN A 71 18.77 9.26 -0.11
C GLN A 71 19.36 9.86 1.18
N VAL A 72 18.80 9.55 2.34
CA VAL A 72 19.38 9.91 3.65
C VAL A 72 20.73 9.23 3.84
N GLU A 73 20.82 7.92 3.60
CA GLU A 73 22.09 7.16 3.66
C GLU A 73 23.17 7.74 2.71
N ARG A 74 22.75 8.31 1.59
CA ARG A 74 23.63 8.97 0.60
C ARG A 74 23.95 10.42 0.94
N GLY A 75 23.46 10.95 2.06
CA GLY A 75 23.65 12.34 2.48
C GLY A 75 22.94 13.37 1.59
N ARG A 76 21.96 12.95 0.78
CA ARG A 76 21.21 13.83 -0.14
C ARG A 76 19.94 14.41 0.50
N LEU A 77 19.42 13.74 1.52
CA LEU A 77 18.33 14.22 2.37
C LEU A 77 18.79 14.18 3.83
N GLY A 78 18.42 15.17 4.62
CA GLY A 78 18.50 15.11 6.08
C GLY A 78 17.11 14.85 6.66
N LEU A 79 17.00 13.97 7.66
CA LEU A 79 15.71 13.72 8.31
C LEU A 79 15.19 14.94 9.07
N ASP A 80 16.11 15.69 9.69
CA ASP A 80 15.81 16.90 10.44
C ASP A 80 15.97 18.18 9.61
N SER A 81 16.38 18.05 8.34
CA SER A 81 16.53 19.19 7.43
C SER A 81 15.17 19.73 7.03
N PRO A 82 14.97 21.06 6.98
CA PRO A 82 13.75 21.65 6.47
C PRO A 82 13.44 21.18 5.04
N ALA A 83 12.25 20.63 4.81
CA ALA A 83 11.86 20.09 3.50
C ALA A 83 11.92 21.12 2.35
N LYS A 84 11.81 22.41 2.68
CA LYS A 84 11.96 23.53 1.72
C LYS A 84 13.33 23.60 1.05
N GLU A 85 14.36 23.00 1.63
CA GLU A 85 15.70 22.93 1.02
C GLU A 85 15.71 22.02 -0.21
N VAL A 86 14.74 21.09 -0.30
CA VAL A 86 14.57 20.16 -1.42
C VAL A 86 13.42 20.60 -2.32
N ILE A 87 12.30 21.02 -1.73
CA ILE A 87 11.09 21.45 -2.45
C ILE A 87 10.70 22.85 -1.92
N PRO A 88 11.21 23.95 -2.53
CA PRO A 88 11.07 25.31 -2.02
C PRO A 88 9.64 25.73 -1.66
N TYR A 89 8.66 25.34 -2.49
CA TYR A 89 7.24 25.64 -2.27
C TYR A 89 6.72 25.15 -0.91
N LEU A 90 7.25 24.06 -0.34
CA LEU A 90 6.82 23.59 0.98
C LEU A 90 7.10 24.61 2.10
N GLY A 91 8.02 25.56 1.89
CA GLY A 91 8.26 26.67 2.82
C GLY A 91 7.23 27.80 2.73
N GLU A 92 6.38 27.79 1.71
CA GLU A 92 5.34 28.81 1.45
C GLU A 92 3.94 28.30 1.79
N VAL A 93 3.77 26.99 2.01
CA VAL A 93 2.48 26.37 2.35
C VAL A 93 2.02 26.86 3.71
N GLY A 94 0.89 27.56 3.74
CA GLY A 94 0.23 27.98 4.96
C GLY A 94 -0.49 26.83 5.68
N VAL A 95 -0.74 27.02 6.97
CA VAL A 95 -1.58 26.13 7.77
C VAL A 95 -3.03 26.61 7.64
N LEU A 96 -3.92 25.74 7.14
CA LEU A 96 -5.35 26.01 7.13
C LEU A 96 -5.92 25.79 8.54
N GLU A 97 -6.28 26.87 9.22
CA GLU A 97 -6.82 26.81 10.60
C GLU A 97 -8.34 26.72 10.65
N GLY A 98 -9.04 27.19 9.62
CA GLY A 98 -10.49 27.21 9.58
C GLY A 98 -11.01 28.03 8.40
N PHE A 99 -12.25 28.49 8.52
CA PHE A 99 -12.84 29.43 7.56
C PHE A 99 -13.58 30.51 8.34
N ASP A 100 -13.50 31.77 7.89
CA ASP A 100 -14.26 32.87 8.46
C ASP A 100 -15.76 32.75 8.18
N ALA A 101 -16.56 33.66 8.76
CA ALA A 101 -18.02 33.68 8.56
C ALA A 101 -18.44 33.90 7.09
N GLY A 102 -17.54 34.40 6.24
CA GLY A 102 -17.72 34.54 4.80
C GLY A 102 -17.23 33.34 3.98
N GLY A 103 -16.77 32.27 4.64
CA GLY A 103 -16.26 31.07 3.99
C GLY A 103 -14.86 31.22 3.40
N LYS A 104 -14.09 32.24 3.80
CA LYS A 104 -12.70 32.37 3.39
C LYS A 104 -11.78 31.59 4.34
N PRO A 105 -10.80 30.83 3.81
CA PRO A 105 -9.84 30.09 4.62
C PRO A 105 -8.92 31.01 5.44
#